data_AF-A0A3M1LR51-F1
#
_entry.id   AF-A0A3M1LR51-F1
#
_cell.length_a   1.000
_cell.length_b   1.000
_cell.length_c   1.000
_cell.angle_alpha   90.00
_cell.angle_beta   90.00
_cell.angle_gamma   90.00
#
_symmetry.space_group_name_H-M   'P 1'
#
loop_
_entity.id
_entity.type
_entity.pdbx_description
1 polymer ?
#
loop_
_entity_poly.entity_id
_entity_poly.type
_entity_poly.pdbx_seq_one_letter_code
_entity_poly.pdbx_strand_id
1 'polypeptide(L)'
;LLHAELERQPDNPWLRYHLGLAYFAAGKLDSAAALLEPLCINAELSAEQRELARLRAAQCALAHDRLLEAEQLIGTPCGSIHREGLRMFIMAGVLAALRRFSGALEALEHPATCASGLVNQVQRVRFCEHLRALGATQRLHTNLPPLWQSHAEWQTLFR
;
A
#
# COMPACT_ATOMS: atom_id res chain seq x y z
N LEU A 1 -9.01 -11.77 -21.84
CA LEU A 1 -7.72 -12.20 -22.44
C LEU A 1 -6.83 -12.88 -21.41
N LEU A 2 -6.41 -12.19 -20.33
CA LEU A 2 -5.54 -12.78 -19.30
C LEU A 2 -6.13 -14.02 -18.61
N HIS A 3 -7.42 -14.05 -18.28
CA HIS A 3 -8.08 -15.23 -17.70
C HIS A 3 -7.97 -16.48 -18.58
N ALA A 4 -8.27 -16.35 -19.86
CA ALA A 4 -8.24 -17.47 -20.81
C ALA A 4 -6.81 -18.01 -21.01
N GLU A 5 -5.80 -17.15 -20.87
CA GLU A 5 -4.40 -17.58 -20.93
C GLU A 5 -3.94 -18.23 -19.62
N LEU A 6 -4.44 -17.75 -18.47
CA LEU A 6 -4.17 -18.37 -17.17
C LEU A 6 -4.84 -19.76 -17.07
N GLU A 7 -6.01 -19.97 -17.68
CA GLU A 7 -6.61 -21.32 -17.77
C GLU A 7 -5.71 -22.33 -18.48
N ARG A 8 -4.87 -21.86 -19.42
CA ARG A 8 -3.90 -22.68 -20.14
C ARG A 8 -2.58 -22.84 -19.39
N GLN A 9 -2.22 -21.87 -18.56
CA GLN A 9 -0.97 -21.82 -17.81
C GLN A 9 -1.22 -21.28 -16.38
N PRO A 10 -1.89 -22.06 -15.51
CA PRO A 10 -2.42 -21.57 -14.23
C PRO A 10 -1.35 -21.11 -13.24
N ASP A 11 -0.12 -21.60 -13.41
CA ASP A 11 1.00 -21.32 -12.53
C ASP A 11 1.97 -20.29 -13.10
N ASN A 12 1.69 -19.72 -14.29
CA ASN A 12 2.58 -18.74 -14.91
C ASN A 12 2.64 -17.45 -14.04
N PRO A 13 3.79 -17.13 -13.43
CA PRO A 13 3.89 -16.04 -12.47
C PRO A 13 3.70 -14.67 -13.13
N TRP A 14 4.05 -14.53 -14.42
CA TRP A 14 3.84 -13.30 -15.18
C TRP A 14 2.36 -13.02 -15.41
N LEU A 15 1.57 -14.04 -15.79
CA LEU A 15 0.12 -13.89 -15.97
C LEU A 15 -0.57 -13.57 -14.64
N ARG A 16 -0.20 -14.27 -13.57
CA ARG A 16 -0.73 -14.02 -12.22
C ARG A 16 -0.39 -12.61 -11.73
N TYR A 17 0.84 -12.15 -11.98
CA TYR A 17 1.28 -10.79 -11.66
C TYR A 17 0.40 -9.73 -12.33
N HIS A 18 0.24 -9.79 -13.65
CA HIS A 18 -0.56 -8.79 -14.37
C HIS A 18 -2.04 -8.86 -14.04
N LEU A 19 -2.59 -10.08 -13.84
CA LEU A 19 -3.96 -10.23 -13.41
C LEU A 19 -4.18 -9.68 -11.99
N GLY A 20 -3.24 -9.93 -11.07
CA GLY A 20 -3.27 -9.38 -9.72
C GLY A 20 -3.25 -7.85 -9.73
N LEU A 21 -2.39 -7.23 -10.54
CA LEU A 21 -2.38 -5.77 -10.73
C LEU A 21 -3.69 -5.25 -11.34
N ALA A 22 -4.27 -5.96 -12.30
CA ALA A 22 -5.56 -5.59 -12.88
C ALA A 22 -6.70 -5.67 -11.85
N TYR A 23 -6.71 -6.70 -10.99
CA TYR A 23 -7.66 -6.81 -9.89
C TYR A 23 -7.50 -5.72 -8.85
N PHE A 24 -6.25 -5.39 -8.47
CA PHE A 24 -5.98 -4.24 -7.61
C PHE A 24 -6.53 -2.95 -8.22
N ALA A 25 -6.19 -2.72 -9.50
CA ALA A 25 -6.67 -1.58 -10.26
C ALA A 25 -8.18 -1.60 -10.51
N ALA A 26 -8.89 -2.70 -10.25
CA ALA A 26 -10.35 -2.80 -10.30
C ALA A 26 -11.01 -2.72 -8.90
N GLY A 27 -10.23 -2.55 -7.84
CA GLY A 27 -10.72 -2.55 -6.45
C GLY A 27 -11.09 -3.95 -5.91
N LYS A 28 -10.74 -5.02 -6.63
CA LYS A 28 -10.96 -6.42 -6.21
C LYS A 28 -9.81 -6.87 -5.31
N LEU A 29 -9.76 -6.29 -4.11
CA LEU A 29 -8.58 -6.38 -3.22
C LEU A 29 -8.29 -7.83 -2.78
N ASP A 30 -9.31 -8.61 -2.42
CA ASP A 30 -9.13 -10.03 -2.05
C ASP A 30 -8.54 -10.84 -3.20
N SER A 31 -9.07 -10.67 -4.42
CA SER A 31 -8.56 -11.37 -5.60
C SER A 31 -7.16 -10.92 -5.99
N ALA A 32 -6.84 -9.63 -5.79
CA ALA A 32 -5.51 -9.10 -6.03
C ALA A 32 -4.50 -9.68 -5.05
N ALA A 33 -4.81 -9.67 -3.76
CA ALA A 33 -3.99 -10.23 -2.69
C ALA A 33 -3.66 -11.71 -2.93
N ALA A 34 -4.68 -12.53 -3.23
CA ALA A 34 -4.52 -13.95 -3.50
C ALA A 34 -3.57 -14.26 -4.69
N LEU A 35 -3.48 -13.35 -5.67
CA LEU A 35 -2.57 -13.50 -6.79
C LEU A 35 -1.18 -12.93 -6.53
N LEU A 36 -1.06 -11.83 -5.78
CA LEU A 36 0.19 -11.08 -5.61
C LEU A 36 1.02 -11.52 -4.42
N GLU A 37 0.41 -11.94 -3.31
CA GLU A 37 1.13 -12.38 -2.10
C GLU A 37 2.15 -13.51 -2.39
N PRO A 38 1.79 -14.60 -3.11
CA PRO A 38 2.76 -15.67 -3.43
C PRO A 38 3.90 -15.22 -4.33
N LEU A 39 3.71 -14.12 -5.07
CA LEU A 39 4.69 -13.61 -6.04
C LEU A 39 5.76 -12.73 -5.39
N CYS A 40 5.60 -12.33 -4.13
CA CYS A 40 6.55 -11.47 -3.42
C CYS A 40 7.96 -12.07 -3.31
N ILE A 41 8.08 -13.39 -3.37
CA ILE A 41 9.35 -14.14 -3.29
C ILE A 41 9.62 -15.00 -4.53
N ASN A 42 8.80 -14.90 -5.58
CA ASN A 42 8.92 -15.75 -6.76
C ASN A 42 10.18 -15.38 -7.58
N ALA A 43 11.06 -16.36 -7.79
CA ALA A 43 12.36 -16.16 -8.43
C ALA A 43 12.28 -15.88 -9.95
N GLU A 44 11.19 -16.25 -10.61
CA GLU A 44 10.98 -16.02 -12.05
C GLU A 44 10.60 -14.57 -12.37
N LEU A 45 10.10 -13.82 -11.38
CA LEU A 45 9.84 -12.41 -11.52
C LEU A 45 11.12 -11.58 -11.35
N SER A 46 11.16 -10.40 -11.96
CA SER A 46 12.23 -9.44 -11.68
C SER A 46 12.12 -8.92 -10.24
N ALA A 47 13.22 -8.39 -9.70
CA ALA A 47 13.21 -7.74 -8.40
C ALA A 47 12.16 -6.62 -8.32
N GLU A 48 12.00 -5.85 -9.40
CA GLU A 48 11.02 -4.77 -9.48
C GLU A 48 9.58 -5.27 -9.45
N GLN A 49 9.30 -6.39 -10.13
CA GLN A 49 7.98 -7.01 -10.13
C GLN A 49 7.65 -7.57 -8.74
N ARG A 50 8.61 -8.22 -8.06
CA ARG A 50 8.44 -8.67 -6.68
C ARG A 50 8.19 -7.51 -5.72
N GLU A 51 8.95 -6.42 -5.86
CA GLU A 51 8.74 -5.21 -5.06
C GLU A 51 7.34 -4.65 -5.27
N LEU A 52 6.90 -4.47 -6.52
CA LEU A 52 5.57 -3.92 -6.77
C LEU A 52 4.45 -4.86 -6.31
N ALA A 53 4.59 -6.18 -6.49
CA ALA A 53 3.64 -7.16 -5.98
C ALA A 53 3.50 -7.04 -4.46
N ARG A 54 4.62 -6.93 -3.75
CA ARG A 54 4.67 -6.73 -2.29
C ARG A 54 4.02 -5.43 -1.85
N LEU A 55 4.27 -4.32 -2.53
CA LEU A 55 3.63 -3.03 -2.23
C LEU A 55 2.12 -3.08 -2.43
N ARG A 56 1.65 -3.71 -3.51
CA ARG A 56 0.21 -3.86 -3.78
C ARG A 56 -0.47 -4.83 -2.81
N ALA A 57 0.19 -5.92 -2.43
CA ALA A 57 -0.28 -6.83 -1.39
C ALA A 57 -0.40 -6.09 -0.04
N ALA A 58 0.59 -5.26 0.33
CA ALA A 58 0.54 -4.47 1.55
C ALA A 58 -0.62 -3.46 1.56
N GLN A 59 -0.92 -2.84 0.43
CA GLN A 59 -2.09 -1.97 0.30
C GLN A 59 -3.40 -2.76 0.45
N CYS A 60 -3.50 -3.97 -0.12
CA CYS A 60 -4.65 -4.84 0.11
C CYS A 60 -4.78 -5.18 1.60
N ALA A 61 -3.69 -5.61 2.25
CA ALA A 61 -3.66 -5.92 3.68
C ALA A 61 -4.10 -4.71 4.53
N LEU A 62 -3.57 -3.52 4.26
CA LEU A 62 -3.95 -2.28 4.94
C LEU A 62 -5.45 -1.94 4.75
N ALA A 63 -5.99 -2.14 3.55
CA ALA A 63 -7.41 -1.91 3.29
C ALA A 63 -8.34 -2.84 4.09
N HIS A 64 -7.85 -4.02 4.45
CA HIS A 64 -8.56 -5.02 5.26
C HIS A 64 -8.17 -4.98 6.75
N ASP A 65 -7.52 -3.91 7.21
CA ASP A 65 -7.06 -3.74 8.60
C ASP A 65 -6.10 -4.86 9.08
N ARG A 66 -5.46 -5.57 8.15
CA ARG A 66 -4.42 -6.59 8.42
C ARG A 66 -3.07 -5.91 8.63
N LEU A 67 -2.98 -5.07 9.68
CA LEU A 67 -1.85 -4.14 9.88
C LEU A 67 -0.49 -4.83 10.05
N LEU A 68 -0.44 -5.94 10.80
CA LEU A 68 0.79 -6.71 11.01
C LEU A 68 1.34 -7.25 9.69
N GLU A 69 0.46 -7.79 8.85
CA GLU A 69 0.83 -8.32 7.55
C GLU A 69 1.28 -7.21 6.59
N ALA A 70 0.55 -6.09 6.58
CA ALA A 70 0.93 -4.92 5.80
C ALA A 70 2.35 -4.43 6.18
N GLU A 71 2.66 -4.36 7.49
CA GLU A 71 3.98 -3.97 8.01
C GLU A 71 5.08 -4.95 7.59
N GLN A 72 4.83 -6.27 7.71
CA GLN A 72 5.77 -7.29 7.27
C GLN A 72 6.08 -7.19 5.77
N LEU A 73 5.04 -6.98 4.95
CA LEU A 73 5.20 -6.83 3.51
C LEU A 73 6.05 -5.60 3.17
N ILE A 74 5.95 -4.49 3.89
CA ILE A 74 6.73 -3.27 3.59
C ILE A 74 8.04 -3.14 4.41
N GLY A 75 8.44 -4.18 5.13
CA GLY A 75 9.60 -4.15 6.03
C GLY A 75 10.95 -3.93 5.33
N THR A 76 11.08 -4.31 4.05
CA THR A 76 12.32 -4.15 3.29
C THR A 76 12.28 -2.95 2.33
N PRO A 77 13.36 -2.14 2.24
CA PRO A 77 13.47 -1.05 1.26
C PRO A 77 13.30 -1.51 -0.19
N CYS A 78 12.90 -0.60 -1.07
CA CYS A 78 12.85 -0.85 -2.52
C CYS A 78 14.05 -0.22 -3.23
N GLY A 79 14.46 -0.80 -4.36
CA GLY A 79 15.64 -0.35 -5.10
C GLY A 79 15.48 1.00 -5.84
N SER A 80 14.25 1.43 -6.14
CA SER A 80 14.00 2.73 -6.80
C SER A 80 13.40 3.75 -5.85
N ILE A 81 13.75 5.02 -6.03
CA ILE A 81 13.19 6.13 -5.24
C ILE A 81 11.66 6.17 -5.30
N HIS A 82 11.07 5.83 -6.44
CA HIS A 82 9.62 5.88 -6.61
C HIS A 82 8.90 4.74 -5.87
N ARG A 83 9.41 3.51 -5.97
CA ARG A 83 8.85 2.37 -5.21
C ARG A 83 9.12 2.52 -3.72
N GLU A 84 10.28 3.07 -3.35
CA GLU A 84 10.60 3.39 -1.97
C GLU A 84 9.68 4.47 -1.40
N GLY A 85 9.39 5.52 -2.17
CA GLY A 85 8.41 6.52 -1.77
C GLY A 85 7.00 5.96 -1.61
N LEU A 86 6.58 5.04 -2.48
CA LEU A 86 5.31 4.34 -2.31
C LEU A 86 5.33 3.43 -1.06
N ARG A 87 6.43 2.73 -0.79
CA ARG A 87 6.60 1.93 0.44
C ARG A 87 6.44 2.78 1.69
N MET A 88 7.11 3.92 1.74
CA MET A 88 7.04 4.87 2.86
C MET A 88 5.64 5.48 2.99
N PHE A 89 4.96 5.75 1.88
CA PHE A 89 3.56 6.19 1.89
C PHE A 89 2.61 5.13 2.49
N ILE A 90 2.79 3.86 2.15
CA ILE A 90 2.02 2.75 2.73
C ILE A 90 2.36 2.60 4.23
N MET A 91 3.64 2.72 4.60
CA MET A 91 4.09 2.70 5.99
C MET A 91 3.41 3.80 6.81
N ALA A 92 3.26 5.00 6.25
CA ALA A 92 2.51 6.07 6.91
C ALA A 92 1.06 5.67 7.18
N GLY A 93 0.40 4.97 6.25
CA GLY A 93 -0.93 4.42 6.44
C GLY A 93 -1.01 3.42 7.60
N VAL A 94 -0.06 2.47 7.66
CA VAL A 94 0.05 1.49 8.74
C VAL A 94 0.28 2.18 10.10
N LEU A 95 1.26 3.10 10.17
CA LEU A 95 1.57 3.83 11.39
C LEU A 95 0.41 4.71 11.85
N ALA A 96 -0.29 5.35 10.91
CA ALA A 96 -1.48 6.13 11.22
C ALA A 96 -2.56 5.23 11.84
N ALA A 97 -2.86 4.08 11.24
CA ALA A 97 -3.85 3.13 11.75
C ALA A 97 -3.52 2.68 13.18
N LEU A 98 -2.23 2.49 13.48
CA LEU A 98 -1.71 2.20 14.81
C LEU A 98 -1.66 3.43 15.75
N ARG A 99 -2.22 4.58 15.35
CA ARG A 99 -2.18 5.88 16.08
C ARG A 99 -0.77 6.40 16.36
N ARG A 100 0.23 5.95 15.60
CA ARG A 100 1.63 6.39 15.66
C ARG A 100 1.85 7.58 14.73
N PHE A 101 1.17 8.69 15.00
CA PHE A 101 1.10 9.83 14.08
C PHE A 101 2.44 10.51 13.80
N SER A 102 3.35 10.58 14.77
CA SER A 102 4.71 11.14 14.54
C SER A 102 5.46 10.35 13.47
N GLY A 103 5.53 9.02 13.63
CA GLY A 103 6.19 8.17 12.64
C GLY A 103 5.48 8.17 11.29
N ALA A 104 4.14 8.28 11.28
CA ALA A 104 3.39 8.40 10.03
C ALA A 104 3.74 9.70 9.28
N LEU A 105 3.89 10.83 9.99
CA LEU A 105 4.33 12.10 9.41
C LEU A 105 5.76 12.01 8.89
N GLU A 106 6.69 11.44 9.67
CA GLU A 106 8.07 11.20 9.23
C GLU A 106 8.10 10.40 7.92
N ALA A 107 7.25 9.38 7.79
CA ALA A 107 7.17 8.57 6.58
C ALA A 107 6.57 9.34 5.38
N LEU A 108 5.59 10.23 5.60
CA LEU A 108 5.02 11.08 4.54
C LEU A 108 5.98 12.19 4.09
N GLU A 109 6.83 12.67 4.98
CA GLU A 109 7.82 13.72 4.74
C GLU A 109 9.17 13.17 4.26
N HIS A 110 9.35 11.85 4.28
CA HIS A 110 10.56 11.19 3.80
C HIS A 110 10.92 11.63 2.36
N PRO A 111 12.20 11.89 2.02
CA PRO A 111 12.60 12.40 0.71
C PRO A 111 12.11 11.54 -0.46
N ALA A 112 12.13 10.21 -0.31
CA ALA A 112 11.62 9.31 -1.34
C ALA A 112 10.10 9.46 -1.56
N THR A 113 9.32 9.68 -0.50
CA THR A 113 7.87 9.91 -0.57
C THR A 113 7.56 11.23 -1.28
N CYS A 114 8.31 12.29 -0.95
CA CYS A 114 8.22 13.60 -1.58
C CYS A 114 8.54 13.57 -3.09
N ALA A 115 9.53 12.76 -3.49
CA ALA A 115 10.02 12.69 -4.87
C ALA A 115 9.33 11.60 -5.71
N SER A 116 8.42 10.81 -5.14
CA SER A 116 7.84 9.67 -5.84
C SER A 116 6.72 10.08 -6.81
N GLY A 117 6.86 9.68 -8.08
CA GLY A 117 5.78 9.75 -9.07
C GLY A 117 4.71 8.65 -8.89
N LEU A 118 4.95 7.66 -8.03
CA LEU A 118 3.94 6.64 -7.67
C LEU A 118 3.06 7.05 -6.49
N VAL A 119 3.36 8.19 -5.87
CA VAL A 119 2.59 8.75 -4.76
C VAL A 119 1.80 9.95 -5.26
N ASN A 120 0.50 9.96 -5.03
CA ASN A 120 -0.32 11.13 -5.30
C ASN A 120 0.06 12.26 -4.32
N GLN A 121 0.81 13.24 -4.80
CA GLN A 121 1.37 14.30 -3.97
C GLN A 121 0.30 15.19 -3.33
N VAL A 122 -0.84 15.39 -4.01
CA VAL A 122 -1.98 16.14 -3.45
C VAL A 122 -2.57 15.39 -2.26
N GLN A 123 -2.76 14.08 -2.39
CA GLN A 123 -3.32 13.25 -1.31
C GLN A 123 -2.33 13.09 -0.15
N ARG A 124 -1.03 12.98 -0.45
CA ARG A 124 0.01 12.97 0.58
C ARG A 124 -0.03 14.21 1.46
N VAL A 125 -0.11 15.41 0.88
CA VAL A 125 -0.17 16.66 1.64
C VAL A 125 -1.43 16.72 2.51
N ARG A 126 -2.59 16.39 1.94
CA ARG A 126 -3.86 16.31 2.71
C ARG A 126 -3.77 15.31 3.85
N PHE A 127 -3.12 14.17 3.62
CA PHE A 127 -2.93 13.17 4.66
C PHE A 127 -2.05 13.69 5.79
N CYS A 128 -0.94 14.38 5.49
CA CYS A 128 -0.12 15.05 6.51
C CYS A 128 -0.95 16.03 7.36
N GLU A 129 -1.72 16.90 6.72
CA GLU A 129 -2.57 17.89 7.40
C GLU A 129 -3.56 17.21 8.34
N HIS A 130 -4.22 16.15 7.86
CA HIS A 130 -5.16 15.37 8.66
C HIS A 130 -4.49 14.73 9.89
N LEU A 131 -3.31 14.12 9.71
CA LEU A 131 -2.56 13.50 10.82
C LEU A 131 -2.10 14.52 11.86
N ARG A 132 -1.69 15.72 11.44
CA ARG A 132 -1.32 16.81 12.37
C ARG A 132 -2.53 17.25 13.20
N ALA A 133 -3.71 17.37 12.59
CA ALA A 133 -4.95 17.70 13.31
C ALA A 133 -5.34 16.60 14.31
N LEU A 134 -5.25 15.32 13.92
CA LEU A 134 -5.51 14.19 14.81
C LEU A 134 -4.49 14.13 15.97
N GLY A 135 -3.20 14.33 15.69
CA GLY A 135 -2.15 14.35 16.72
C GLY A 135 -2.28 15.50 17.72
N ALA A 136 -2.82 16.66 17.30
CA ALA A 136 -3.16 17.74 18.21
C ALA A 136 -4.37 17.38 19.10
N THR A 137 -5.37 16.71 18.51
CA THR A 137 -6.62 16.32 19.20
C THR A 137 -6.43 15.14 20.16
N GLN A 138 -5.54 14.19 19.84
CA GLN A 138 -5.21 13.04 20.71
C GLN A 138 -4.67 13.49 22.08
N ARG A 139 -3.98 14.63 22.14
CA ARG A 139 -3.50 15.21 23.39
C ARG A 139 -4.64 15.74 24.28
N LEU A 140 -5.82 15.91 23.71
CA LEU A 140 -6.99 16.52 24.35
C LEU A 140 -8.11 15.50 24.64
N HIS A 141 -8.27 14.43 23.83
CA HIS A 141 -9.34 13.44 23.98
C HIS A 141 -8.92 12.02 23.55
N THR A 142 -9.50 10.98 24.19
CA THR A 142 -9.18 9.56 23.96
C THR A 142 -9.98 8.86 22.85
N ASN A 143 -11.14 9.41 22.43
CA ASN A 143 -11.95 8.84 21.35
C ASN A 143 -11.80 9.63 20.05
N LEU A 144 -10.88 9.17 19.20
CA LEU A 144 -10.74 9.68 17.83
C LEU A 144 -11.50 8.77 16.85
N PRO A 145 -12.16 9.33 15.82
CA PRO A 145 -12.78 8.54 14.77
C PRO A 145 -11.73 7.68 14.02
N PRO A 146 -12.15 6.59 13.35
CA PRO A 146 -11.27 5.83 12.46
C PRO A 146 -10.72 6.72 11.35
N LEU A 147 -9.50 6.43 10.90
CA LEU A 147 -8.75 7.25 9.94
C LEU A 147 -9.38 7.34 8.55
N TRP A 148 -10.04 6.27 8.15
CA TRP A 148 -10.93 6.25 6.99
C TRP A 148 -12.24 5.61 7.45
N GLN A 149 -13.34 6.24 7.08
CA GLN A 149 -14.70 5.84 7.41
C GLN A 149 -15.35 5.05 6.27
N SER A 150 -14.76 5.08 5.07
CA SER A 150 -15.28 4.35 3.91
C SER A 150 -14.18 3.82 2.97
N HIS A 151 -14.55 2.82 2.17
CA HIS A 151 -13.71 2.30 1.09
C HIS A 151 -13.36 3.37 0.04
N ALA A 152 -14.25 4.34 -0.19
CA ALA A 152 -14.02 5.44 -1.14
C ALA A 152 -12.91 6.40 -0.68
N GLU A 153 -12.84 6.68 0.62
CA GLU A 153 -11.75 7.47 1.21
C GLU A 153 -10.42 6.73 1.11
N TRP A 154 -10.41 5.43 1.37
CA TRP A 154 -9.22 4.60 1.19
C TRP A 154 -8.73 4.62 -0.26
N GLN A 155 -9.63 4.42 -1.23
CA GLN A 155 -9.26 4.45 -2.65
C GLN A 155 -8.69 5.82 -3.06
N THR A 156 -9.26 6.90 -2.54
CA THR A 156 -8.77 8.25 -2.83
C THR A 156 -7.35 8.48 -2.31
N LEU A 157 -6.98 7.84 -1.19
CA LEU A 157 -5.67 8.00 -0.57
C LEU A 157 -4.62 7.05 -1.14
N PHE A 158 -4.97 5.78 -1.37
CA PHE A 158 -4.00 4.71 -1.61
C PHE A 158 -4.10 4.04 -3.00
N ARG A 159 -5.12 4.32 -3.82
CA ARG A 159 -5.21 3.80 -5.19
C ARG A 159 -4.75 4.83 -6.21
#